data_AF-A0A316FC18-F1
#
_entry.id   AF-A0A316FC18-F1
#
_cell.length_a   1.000
_cell.length_b   1.000
_cell.length_c   1.000
_cell.angle_alpha   90.00
_cell.angle_beta   90.00
_cell.angle_gamma   90.00
#
_symmetry.space_group_name_H-M   'P 1'
#
loop_
_entity.id
_entity.type
_entity.pdbx_description
1 polymer ?
#
loop_
_entity_poly.entity_id
_entity_poly.type
_entity_poly.pdbx_seq_one_letter_code
_entity_poly.pdbx_strand_id
1 'polypeptide(L)'
;MTSDLSKHIECICRYGLGFLFVYHGLAPKIIWLSPVEISLVEASGSPFSATWLSPLAGVLEILLGVSIILFRRILAPVYIAISVLIMLLIFVAFTIPTLLIEAFNPISTNVLGIVLGYLVIKLHYYNVKN
;
A
#
# COMPACT_ATOMS: atom_id res chain seq x y z
N MET A 1 10.56 -21.75 20.13
CA MET A 1 10.06 -20.53 20.80
C MET A 1 10.37 -19.27 20.01
N THR A 2 11.63 -19.01 19.62
CA THR A 2 11.99 -17.83 18.80
C THR A 2 11.42 -17.87 17.38
N SER A 3 11.27 -19.06 16.79
CA SER A 3 10.69 -19.27 15.45
C SER A 3 9.18 -19.04 15.37
N ASP A 4 8.43 -19.27 16.46
CA ASP A 4 6.99 -19.01 16.50
C ASP A 4 6.70 -17.52 16.63
N LEU A 5 7.51 -16.80 17.43
CA LEU A 5 7.39 -15.36 17.58
C LEU A 5 7.65 -14.63 16.25
N SER A 6 8.69 -15.01 15.50
CA SER A 6 9.00 -14.38 14.21
C SER A 6 7.92 -14.63 13.16
N LYS A 7 7.31 -15.82 13.13
CA LYS A 7 6.14 -16.12 12.27
C LYS A 7 4.92 -15.29 12.67
N HIS A 8 4.70 -15.10 13.97
CA HIS A 8 3.61 -14.26 14.47
C HIS A 8 3.81 -12.79 14.08
N ILE A 9 5.02 -12.25 14.22
CA ILE A 9 5.35 -10.88 13.82
C ILE A 9 5.21 -10.72 12.29
N GLU A 10 5.69 -11.69 11.48
CA GLU A 10 5.51 -11.65 10.02
C GLU A 10 4.01 -11.56 9.66
N CYS A 11 3.18 -12.34 10.34
CA CYS A 11 1.73 -12.34 10.17
C CYS A 11 1.12 -10.97 10.49
N ILE A 12 1.50 -10.35 11.60
CA ILE A 12 1.06 -9.00 11.98
C ILE A 12 1.49 -7.98 10.92
N CYS A 13 2.74 -8.02 10.45
CA CYS A 13 3.22 -7.09 9.43
C CYS A 13 2.45 -7.26 8.10
N ARG A 14 2.13 -8.50 7.69
CA ARG A 14 1.30 -8.76 6.50
C ARG A 14 -0.11 -8.22 6.66
N TYR A 15 -0.72 -8.40 7.83
CA TYR A 15 -2.05 -7.85 8.10
C TYR A 15 -2.05 -6.32 8.10
N GLY A 16 -1.04 -5.68 8.71
CA GLY A 16 -0.90 -4.22 8.69
C GLY A 16 -0.72 -3.66 7.27
N LEU A 17 0.17 -4.27 6.48
CA LEU A 17 0.38 -3.86 5.08
C LEU A 17 -0.85 -4.12 4.22
N GLY A 18 -1.49 -5.28 4.38
CA GLY A 18 -2.72 -5.61 3.68
C GLY A 18 -3.87 -4.68 4.04
N PHE A 19 -4.02 -4.33 5.33
CA PHE A 19 -5.00 -3.36 5.81
C PHE A 19 -4.78 -1.98 5.18
N LEU A 20 -3.53 -1.50 5.11
CA LEU A 20 -3.21 -0.22 4.46
C LEU A 20 -3.78 -0.18 3.03
N PHE A 21 -3.48 -1.19 2.22
CA PHE A 21 -3.96 -1.26 0.84
C PHE A 21 -5.48 -1.44 0.74
N VAL A 22 -6.08 -2.33 1.52
CA VAL A 22 -7.53 -2.54 1.51
C VAL A 22 -8.27 -1.28 1.94
N TYR A 23 -7.81 -0.61 2.98
CA TYR A 23 -8.44 0.61 3.48
C TYR A 23 -8.35 1.75 2.46
N HIS A 24 -7.16 2.01 1.90
CA HIS A 24 -6.98 3.04 0.89
C HIS A 24 -7.70 2.72 -0.43
N GLY A 25 -7.84 1.45 -0.78
CA GLY A 25 -8.59 1.06 -1.96
C GLY A 25 -10.11 1.16 -1.76
N LEU A 26 -10.59 0.92 -0.54
CA LEU A 26 -12.02 0.90 -0.26
C LEU A 26 -12.55 2.28 0.11
N ALA A 27 -11.99 2.91 1.15
CA ALA A 27 -12.57 4.10 1.76
C ALA A 27 -12.48 5.34 0.86
N PRO A 28 -11.28 5.85 0.49
CA PRO A 28 -11.15 7.09 -0.26
C PRO A 28 -11.36 6.95 -1.78
N LYS A 29 -11.50 5.71 -2.29
CA LYS A 29 -11.58 5.43 -3.73
C LYS A 29 -12.92 4.84 -4.21
N ILE A 30 -13.57 3.99 -3.41
CA ILE A 30 -14.82 3.31 -3.78
C ILE A 30 -16.01 3.83 -2.98
N ILE A 31 -15.94 3.81 -1.65
CA ILE A 31 -17.06 4.22 -0.78
C ILE A 31 -17.24 5.73 -0.81
N TRP A 32 -16.13 6.46 -0.64
CA TRP A 32 -16.10 7.91 -0.61
C TRP A 32 -15.01 8.40 -1.52
N LEU A 33 -15.36 8.80 -2.75
CA LEU A 33 -14.39 9.38 -3.67
C LEU A 33 -13.83 10.69 -3.09
N SER A 34 -12.59 10.66 -2.60
CA SER A 34 -12.00 11.78 -1.88
C SER A 34 -11.58 12.93 -2.81
N PRO A 35 -11.64 14.20 -2.36
CA PRO A 35 -11.14 15.32 -3.15
C PRO A 35 -9.64 15.22 -3.49
N VAL A 36 -8.83 14.63 -2.60
CA VAL A 36 -7.41 14.41 -2.83
C VAL A 36 -7.20 13.42 -3.98
N GLU A 37 -7.97 12.33 -4.01
CA GLU A 37 -7.90 11.34 -5.09
C GLU A 37 -8.34 11.93 -6.44
N ILE A 38 -9.40 12.75 -6.45
CA ILE A 38 -9.83 13.48 -7.66
C ILE A 38 -8.70 14.36 -8.17
N SER A 39 -8.09 15.15 -7.26
CA SER A 39 -6.98 16.04 -7.60
C SER A 39 -5.77 15.28 -8.16
N LEU A 40 -5.47 14.10 -7.59
CA LEU A 40 -4.38 13.24 -8.07
C LEU A 40 -4.66 12.66 -9.46
N VAL A 41 -5.89 12.21 -9.73
CA VAL A 41 -6.26 11.73 -11.07
C VAL A 41 -6.21 12.87 -12.09
N GLU A 42 -6.72 14.06 -11.75
CA GLU A 42 -6.64 15.22 -12.64
C GLU A 42 -5.18 15.64 -12.90
N ALA A 43 -4.35 15.65 -11.86
CA ALA A 43 -2.93 15.96 -11.98
C ALA A 43 -2.12 14.90 -12.77
N SER A 44 -2.66 13.69 -12.95
CA SER A 44 -2.04 12.67 -13.80
C SER A 44 -2.12 13.00 -15.30
N GLY A 45 -2.95 13.97 -15.70
CA GLY A 45 -3.20 14.29 -17.11
C GLY A 45 -4.01 13.21 -17.85
N SER A 46 -4.65 12.31 -17.11
CA SER A 46 -5.47 11.26 -17.70
C SER A 46 -6.70 11.80 -18.44
N PRO A 47 -7.03 11.27 -19.62
CA PRO A 47 -8.27 11.61 -20.33
C PRO A 47 -9.52 11.01 -19.67
N PHE A 48 -9.36 10.09 -18.72
CA PHE A 48 -10.46 9.45 -18.01
C PHE A 48 -10.78 10.16 -16.70
N SER A 49 -12.06 10.23 -16.35
CA SER A 49 -12.50 10.89 -15.11
C SER A 49 -12.09 10.11 -13.86
N ALA A 50 -11.90 10.85 -12.76
CA ALA A 50 -11.66 10.29 -11.44
C ALA A 50 -12.74 9.29 -11.00
N THR A 51 -14.00 9.51 -11.42
CA THR A 51 -15.12 8.61 -11.12
C THR A 51 -14.98 7.20 -11.72
N TRP A 52 -14.11 7.02 -12.72
CA TRP A 52 -13.79 5.71 -13.28
C TRP A 52 -12.42 5.21 -12.82
N LEU A 53 -11.39 6.05 -12.87
CA LEU A 53 -10.04 5.63 -12.56
C LEU A 53 -9.81 5.36 -11.07
N SER A 54 -10.40 6.16 -10.19
CA SER A 54 -10.22 5.96 -8.75
C SER A 54 -10.81 4.62 -8.29
N PRO A 55 -12.07 4.26 -8.60
CA PRO A 55 -12.59 2.94 -8.23
C PRO A 55 -11.77 1.78 -8.83
N LEU A 56 -11.26 1.91 -10.05
CA LEU A 56 -10.39 0.90 -10.65
C LEU A 56 -9.09 0.73 -9.85
N ALA A 57 -8.41 1.84 -9.53
CA ALA A 57 -7.24 1.83 -8.66
C ALA A 57 -7.58 1.24 -7.28
N GLY A 58 -8.76 1.55 -6.74
CA GLY A 58 -9.22 1.02 -5.47
C GLY A 58 -9.42 -0.48 -5.47
N VAL A 59 -10.00 -1.03 -6.55
CA VAL A 59 -10.11 -2.49 -6.71
C VAL A 59 -8.72 -3.14 -6.80
N LEU A 60 -7.79 -2.55 -7.55
CA LEU A 60 -6.42 -3.07 -7.65
C LEU A 60 -5.69 -3.04 -6.30
N GLU A 61 -5.85 -1.97 -5.52
CA GLU A 61 -5.31 -1.86 -4.16
C GLU A 61 -5.91 -2.91 -3.22
N ILE A 62 -7.23 -3.12 -3.25
CA ILE A 62 -7.88 -4.16 -2.45
C ILE A 62 -7.36 -5.55 -2.83
N LEU A 63 -7.29 -5.86 -4.13
CA LEU A 63 -6.77 -7.15 -4.61
C LEU A 63 -5.32 -7.36 -4.15
N LEU A 64 -4.48 -6.33 -4.22
CA LEU A 64 -3.11 -6.37 -3.73
C LEU A 64 -3.06 -6.61 -2.21
N GLY A 65 -3.83 -5.84 -1.43
CA GLY A 65 -3.88 -6.00 0.03
C GLY A 65 -4.38 -7.38 0.48
N VAL A 66 -5.43 -7.89 -0.17
CA VAL A 66 -5.94 -9.26 0.06
C VAL A 66 -4.89 -10.31 -0.31
N SER A 67 -4.19 -10.13 -1.45
CA SER A 67 -3.16 -11.07 -1.88
C SER A 67 -1.96 -11.12 -0.92
N ILE A 68 -1.57 -10.01 -0.30
CA ILE A 68 -0.52 -9.95 0.73
C ILE A 68 -0.88 -10.82 1.95
N ILE A 69 -2.16 -10.81 2.33
CA ILE A 69 -2.70 -11.52 3.49
C ILE A 69 -2.82 -13.02 3.21
N LEU A 70 -3.35 -13.38 2.04
CA LEU A 70 -3.66 -14.76 1.66
C LEU A 70 -2.42 -15.53 1.19
N PHE A 71 -1.56 -14.93 0.36
CA PHE A 71 -0.44 -15.62 -0.28
C PHE A 71 0.85 -15.54 0.55
N ARG A 72 0.85 -16.15 1.73
CA ARG A 72 1.95 -16.06 2.72
C ARG A 72 3.25 -16.75 2.30
N ARG A 73 3.17 -17.71 1.38
CA ARG A 73 4.34 -18.48 0.91
C ARG A 73 5.16 -17.77 -0.15
N ILE A 74 4.59 -16.73 -0.78
CA ILE A 74 5.26 -15.97 -1.84
C ILE A 74 5.43 -14.51 -1.40
N LEU A 75 6.55 -13.92 -1.79
CA LEU A 75 6.85 -12.51 -1.50
C LEU A 75 6.47 -11.57 -2.66
N ALA A 76 6.03 -12.10 -3.81
CA ALA A 76 5.69 -11.28 -4.98
C ALA A 76 4.66 -10.17 -4.66
N PRO A 77 3.54 -10.40 -3.96
CA PRO A 77 2.62 -9.33 -3.57
C PRO A 77 3.26 -8.24 -2.72
N VAL A 78 4.20 -8.62 -1.84
CA VAL A 78 4.89 -7.68 -0.95
C VAL A 78 5.86 -6.80 -1.73
N TYR A 79 6.60 -7.38 -2.68
CA TYR A 79 7.46 -6.60 -3.57
C TYR A 79 6.67 -5.63 -4.45
N ILE A 80 5.53 -6.08 -4.99
CA ILE A 80 4.62 -5.20 -5.77
C ILE A 80 4.13 -4.05 -4.90
N ALA A 81 3.70 -4.33 -3.66
CA ALA A 81 3.26 -3.31 -2.72
C ALA A 81 4.33 -2.25 -2.41
N ILE A 82 5.57 -2.67 -2.12
CA ILE A 82 6.68 -1.74 -1.88
C ILE A 82 6.91 -0.85 -3.12
N SER A 83 6.93 -1.46 -4.32
CA SER A 83 7.09 -0.71 -5.56
C SER A 83 5.96 0.30 -5.78
N VAL A 84 4.71 -0.09 -5.53
CA VAL A 84 3.55 0.81 -5.63
C VAL A 84 3.65 1.98 -4.64
N LEU A 85 4.03 1.73 -3.38
CA LEU A 85 4.18 2.80 -2.38
C LEU A 85 5.30 3.78 -2.76
N ILE A 86 6.41 3.30 -3.32
CA ILE A 86 7.50 4.16 -3.83
C ILE A 86 7.00 4.98 -5.03
N MET A 87 6.36 4.34 -6.01
CA MET A 87 5.84 5.01 -7.20
C MET A 87 4.80 6.08 -6.84
N LEU A 88 3.88 5.78 -5.92
CA LEU A 88 2.88 6.74 -5.44
C LEU A 88 3.54 7.92 -4.73
N LEU A 89 4.57 7.69 -3.91
CA LEU A 89 5.27 8.76 -3.22
C LEU A 89 6.00 9.69 -4.20
N ILE A 90 6.69 9.11 -5.19
CA ILE A 90 7.34 9.86 -6.26
C ILE A 90 6.29 10.65 -7.05
N PHE A 91 5.18 10.00 -7.42
CA PHE A 91 4.09 10.64 -8.15
C PHE A 91 3.57 11.88 -7.41
N VAL A 92 3.21 11.76 -6.13
CA VAL A 92 2.72 12.89 -5.32
C VAL A 92 3.78 13.99 -5.22
N ALA A 93 5.05 13.64 -5.05
CA ALA A 93 6.12 14.63 -4.94
C ALA A 93 6.27 15.51 -6.20
N PHE A 94 5.94 14.99 -7.38
CA PHE A 94 5.97 15.73 -8.63
C PHE A 94 4.65 16.40 -9.00
N THR A 95 3.51 15.84 -8.62
CA THR A 95 2.19 16.36 -9.02
C THR A 95 1.62 17.36 -8.03
N ILE A 96 1.62 17.05 -6.74
CA ILE A 96 1.01 17.87 -5.69
C ILE A 96 1.92 17.84 -4.44
N PRO A 97 3.11 18.49 -4.50
CA PRO A 97 4.12 18.40 -3.44
C PRO A 97 3.65 18.94 -2.09
N THR A 98 2.63 19.81 -2.05
CA THR A 98 2.07 20.33 -0.79
C THR A 98 1.47 19.23 0.08
N LEU A 99 0.96 18.14 -0.52
CA LEU A 99 0.44 16.98 0.23
C LEU A 99 1.52 16.30 1.09
N LEU A 100 2.80 16.46 0.75
CA LEU A 100 3.91 15.83 1.47
C LEU A 100 4.09 16.36 2.90
N ILE A 101 3.63 17.59 3.17
CA ILE A 101 3.84 18.29 4.45
C ILE A 101 2.53 18.50 5.24
N GLU A 102 1.41 17.96 4.75
CA GLU A 102 0.15 17.99 5.48
C GLU A 102 0.21 17.16 6.76
N ALA A 103 -0.70 17.44 7.71
CA ALA A 103 -0.77 16.72 8.99
C ALA A 103 -0.98 15.20 8.79
N PHE A 104 -1.69 14.82 7.73
CA PHE A 104 -1.85 13.45 7.28
C PHE A 104 -1.32 13.35 5.85
N ASN A 105 -0.07 12.90 5.71
CA ASN A 105 0.64 12.97 4.43
C ASN A 105 1.06 11.57 3.91
N PRO A 106 1.31 11.45 2.60
CA PRO A 106 1.74 10.20 2.00
C PRO A 106 3.19 9.84 2.33
N ILE A 107 4.03 10.76 2.84
CA ILE A 107 5.37 10.38 3.32
C ILE A 107 5.22 9.39 4.47
N SER A 108 4.48 9.76 5.53
CA SER A 108 4.29 8.89 6.68
C SER A 108 3.64 7.56 6.30
N THR A 109 2.58 7.61 5.50
CA THR A 109 1.81 6.41 5.13
C THR A 109 2.64 5.46 4.26
N ASN A 110 3.29 5.97 3.21
CA ASN A 110 4.04 5.12 2.28
C ASN A 110 5.32 4.59 2.92
N VAL A 111 6.05 5.41 3.68
CA VAL A 111 7.28 4.95 4.36
C VAL A 111 6.96 3.88 5.38
N LEU A 112 5.92 4.05 6.21
CA LEU A 112 5.51 3.02 7.16
C LEU A 112 5.05 1.74 6.46
N GLY A 113 4.32 1.84 5.35
CA GLY A 113 3.97 0.68 4.52
C GLY A 113 5.20 -0.04 3.95
N ILE A 114 6.20 0.70 3.47
CA ILE A 114 7.47 0.13 2.98
C ILE A 114 8.23 -0.57 4.11
N VAL A 115 8.26 0.02 5.31
CA VAL A 115 8.87 -0.60 6.50
C VAL A 115 8.17 -1.92 6.83
N LEU A 116 6.83 -1.97 6.82
CA LEU A 116 6.10 -3.22 7.01
C LEU A 116 6.44 -4.26 5.96
N GLY A 117 6.49 -3.87 4.67
CA GLY A 117 6.89 -4.77 3.59
C GLY A 117 8.32 -5.31 3.76
N TYR A 118 9.26 -4.46 4.13
CA TYR A 118 10.64 -4.84 4.43
C TYR A 118 10.70 -5.86 5.58
N LEU A 119 9.96 -5.62 6.67
CA LEU A 119 9.88 -6.55 7.80
C LEU A 119 9.31 -7.90 7.39
N VAL A 120 8.25 -7.92 6.57
CA VAL A 120 7.70 -9.18 6.02
C VAL A 120 8.78 -9.95 5.26
N ILE A 121 9.52 -9.29 4.36
CA ILE A 121 10.58 -9.94 3.58
C ILE A 121 11.68 -10.51 4.51
N LYS A 122 12.16 -9.71 5.47
CA LYS A 122 13.23 -10.14 6.39
C LYS A 122 12.81 -11.30 7.28
N LEU A 123 11.60 -11.23 7.84
CA LEU A 123 11.06 -12.28 8.71
C LEU A 123 10.78 -13.55 7.91
N HIS A 124 10.28 -13.43 6.69
CA HIS A 124 10.04 -14.58 5.81
C HIS A 124 11.34 -15.36 5.54
N TYR A 125 12.42 -14.68 5.14
CA TYR A 125 13.71 -15.34 4.94
C TYR A 125 14.28 -15.94 6.24
N TYR A 126 14.10 -15.27 7.37
CA TYR A 126 14.49 -15.80 8.67
C TYR A 126 13.72 -17.09 9.02
N ASN A 127 12.41 -17.11 8.77
CA ASN A 127 11.51 -18.24 9.04
C ASN A 127 11.71 -19.43 8.08
N VAL A 128 12.25 -19.20 6.89
CA VAL A 128 12.58 -20.27 5.92
C VAL A 128 13.93 -20.91 6.25
N LYS A 129 14.87 -20.15 6.81
CA LYS A 129 16.21 -20.64 7.15
C LYS A 129 16.28 -21.40 8.49
N ASN A 130 15.37 -21.12 9.42
CA ASN A 130 15.33 -21.68 10.77
C ASN A 130 14.02 -22.43 11.03
#